data_AF-A0A2W6DFB3-F1
#
_entry.id   AF-A0A2W6DFB3-F1
#
_cell.length_a   1.000
_cell.length_b   1.000
_cell.length_c   1.000
_cell.angle_alpha   90.00
_cell.angle_beta   90.00
_cell.angle_gamma   90.00
#
_symmetry.space_group_name_H-M   'P 1'
#
loop_
_entity.id
_entity.type
_entity.pdbx_description
1 polymer ?
#
loop_
_entity_poly.entity_id
_entity_poly.type
_entity_poly.pdbx_seq_one_letter_code
_entity_poly.pdbx_strand_id
1 'polypeptide(L)' 'MGTPAAVAGDQVTGTCAIHQIPNPASGAPQPGPPFPFSAPLTLGLATRTLIAGKPAVVVGASGLNTPPHVGLHPA' A
#
# COMPACT_ATOMS: atom_id res chain seq x y z
N MET A 1 23.76 -0.58 8.73
CA MET A 1 23.74 -1.41 7.51
C MET A 1 23.84 -2.87 7.94
N GLY A 2 23.01 -3.77 7.39
CA GLY A 2 22.90 -5.16 7.84
C GLY A 2 21.55 -5.82 7.52
N THR A 3 20.53 -5.01 7.25
CA THR A 3 19.23 -5.47 6.76
C THR A 3 19.27 -5.68 5.24
N PRO A 4 18.58 -6.69 4.69
CA PRO A 4 18.43 -6.85 3.24
C PRO A 4 17.90 -5.57 2.58
N ALA A 5 18.44 -5.25 1.41
CA ALA A 5 17.94 -4.14 0.62
C ALA A 5 16.55 -4.48 0.06
N ALA A 6 15.62 -3.52 0.13
CA ALA A 6 14.28 -3.68 -0.41
C ALA A 6 14.28 -3.67 -1.95
N VAL A 7 13.45 -4.51 -2.54
CA VAL A 7 13.35 -4.72 -3.98
C VAL A 7 11.89 -4.72 -4.46
N ALA A 8 11.70 -4.63 -5.77
CA ALA A 8 10.39 -4.70 -6.40
C ALA A 8 9.56 -5.90 -5.90
N GLY A 9 8.32 -5.62 -5.50
CA GLY A 9 7.36 -6.61 -4.99
C GLY A 9 7.43 -6.86 -3.48
N ASP A 10 8.45 -6.36 -2.77
CA ASP A 10 8.47 -6.38 -1.31
C ASP A 10 7.26 -5.63 -0.74
N GLN A 11 6.79 -6.05 0.44
CA GLN A 11 5.58 -5.52 1.04
C GLN A 11 5.89 -4.35 1.97
N VAL A 12 5.17 -3.24 1.79
CA VAL A 12 4.92 -2.30 2.88
C VAL A 12 3.71 -2.81 3.64
N THR A 13 3.84 -2.97 4.95
CA THR A 13 2.73 -3.35 5.83
C THR A 13 2.56 -2.30 6.93
N GLY A 14 1.33 -2.14 7.40
CA GLY A 14 1.05 -1.20 8.49
C GLY A 14 -0.41 -1.20 8.89
N THR A 15 -0.78 -0.21 9.71
CA THR A 15 -2.15 -0.01 10.17
C THR A 15 -2.63 1.36 9.72
N CYS A 16 -3.73 1.42 8.98
CA CYS A 16 -4.41 2.66 8.63
C CYS A 16 -5.28 3.10 9.80
N ALA A 17 -4.80 4.10 10.56
CA ALA A 17 -5.50 4.63 11.74
C ALA A 17 -6.74 5.47 11.41
N ILE A 18 -6.93 5.87 10.15
CA ILE A 18 -8.00 6.76 9.68
C ILE A 18 -8.87 6.10 8.60
N HIS A 19 -8.95 4.77 8.62
CA HIS A 19 -9.70 4.03 7.61
C HIS A 19 -11.19 4.39 7.67
N GLN A 20 -11.83 4.52 6.51
CA GLN A 20 -13.27 4.79 6.40
C GLN A 20 -13.98 3.55 5.86
N ILE A 21 -15.12 3.21 6.46
CA ILE A 21 -15.99 2.11 6.06
C ILE A 21 -17.37 2.66 5.64
N PRO A 22 -18.11 1.98 4.76
CA PRO A 22 -19.47 2.39 4.43
C PRO A 22 -20.37 2.30 5.67
N ASN A 23 -21.17 3.34 5.90
CA ASN A 23 -22.18 3.36 6.95
C ASN A 23 -23.34 2.41 6.58
N PRO A 24 -23.71 1.43 7.43
CA PRO A 24 -24.76 0.46 7.09
C PRO A 24 -26.14 1.09 6.85
N ALA A 25 -26.43 2.25 7.43
CA ALA A 25 -27.71 2.94 7.31
C ALA A 25 -27.76 3.93 6.15
N SER A 26 -26.67 4.67 5.88
CA SER A 26 -26.63 5.72 4.87
C SER A 26 -25.79 5.41 3.63
N GLY A 27 -24.95 4.38 3.67
CA GLY A 27 -23.93 4.09 2.66
C GLY A 27 -22.76 5.07 2.64
N ALA A 28 -22.85 6.21 3.34
CA ALA A 28 -21.81 7.23 3.36
C ALA A 28 -20.55 6.76 4.11
N PRO A 29 -19.35 7.22 3.73
CA PRO A 29 -18.13 6.91 4.47
C PRO A 29 -18.19 7.38 5.93
N GLN A 30 -17.80 6.53 6.86
CA GLN A 30 -17.65 6.85 8.29
C GLN A 30 -16.34 6.30 8.83
N PRO A 31 -15.75 6.90 9.89
CA PRO A 31 -14.55 6.37 10.52
C PRO A 31 -14.77 4.92 10.99
N GLY A 32 -13.87 4.03 10.59
CA GLY A 32 -13.76 2.68 11.11
C GLY A 32 -12.70 2.58 12.21
N PRO A 33 -12.58 1.43 12.89
CA PRO A 33 -11.40 1.13 13.69
C PRO A 33 -10.12 1.13 12.81
N PRO A 34 -8.92 1.12 13.40
CA PRO A 34 -7.69 0.94 12.63
C PRO A 34 -7.68 -0.40 11.89
N PHE A 35 -7.41 -0.38 10.57
CA PHE A 35 -7.34 -1.60 9.76
C PHE A 35 -5.92 -1.87 9.27
N PRO A 36 -5.47 -3.13 9.19
CA PRO A 36 -4.20 -3.47 8.58
C PRO A 36 -4.23 -3.17 7.07
N PHE A 37 -3.08 -2.82 6.52
CA PHE A 37 -2.88 -2.75 5.07
C PHE A 37 -1.56 -3.43 4.68
N SER A 38 -1.52 -3.91 3.45
CA SER A 38 -0.29 -4.26 2.76
C SER A 38 -0.29 -3.70 1.34
N ALA A 39 0.89 -3.36 0.83
CA ALA A 39 1.06 -2.89 -0.53
C ALA A 39 2.38 -3.42 -1.12
N PRO A 40 2.37 -4.12 -2.27
CA PRO A 40 3.59 -4.46 -2.99
C PRO A 40 4.23 -3.20 -3.58
N LEU A 41 5.53 -3.02 -3.36
CA LEU A 41 6.30 -1.92 -3.94
C LEU A 41 6.46 -2.13 -5.46
N THR A 42 5.68 -1.40 -6.25
CA THR A 42 5.61 -1.50 -7.72
C THR A 42 5.77 -0.17 -8.44
N LEU A 43 5.69 0.95 -7.71
CA LEU A 43 5.71 2.31 -8.25
C LEU A 43 6.97 3.05 -7.78
N GLY A 44 7.53 3.92 -8.64
CA GLY A 44 8.68 4.76 -8.29
C GLY A 44 10.00 4.00 -8.05
N LEU A 45 10.16 2.82 -8.64
CA LEU A 45 11.34 1.95 -8.47
C LEU A 45 12.53 2.40 -9.34
N ALA A 46 13.75 2.09 -8.91
CA ALA A 46 14.95 2.29 -9.71
C ALA A 46 15.14 1.13 -10.72
N THR A 47 14.50 1.24 -11.90
CA THR A 47 14.44 0.15 -12.90
C THR A 47 15.77 -0.22 -13.55
N ARG A 48 16.79 0.64 -13.46
CA ARG A 48 18.14 0.39 -13.99
C ARG A 48 19.13 -0.13 -12.94
N THR A 49 18.75 -0.13 -11.67
CA THR A 49 19.58 -0.62 -10.56
C THR A 49 18.92 -1.88 -10.02
N LEU A 50 19.53 -3.02 -10.31
CA LEU A 50 18.97 -4.32 -9.95
C LEU A 50 19.70 -4.93 -8.76
N ILE A 51 18.93 -5.48 -7.82
CA ILE A 51 19.43 -6.27 -6.68
C ILE A 51 18.82 -7.66 -6.84
N ALA A 52 19.67 -8.68 -7.00
CA ALA A 52 19.24 -10.04 -7.33
C ALA A 52 18.25 -10.11 -8.53
N GLY A 53 18.47 -9.27 -9.54
CA GLY A 53 17.64 -9.21 -10.76
C GLY A 53 16.34 -8.44 -10.63
N LYS A 54 16.01 -7.87 -9.45
CA LYS A 54 14.81 -7.05 -9.23
C LYS A 54 15.16 -5.56 -9.11
N PRO A 55 14.32 -4.65 -9.64
CA PRO A 55 14.51 -3.21 -9.43
C PRO A 55 14.65 -2.85 -7.95
N ALA A 56 15.60 -1.98 -7.62
CA ALA A 56 15.82 -1.51 -6.26
C ALA A 56 14.73 -0.53 -5.82
N VAL A 57 14.32 -0.63 -4.55
CA VAL A 57 13.41 0.33 -3.92
C VAL A 57 14.19 1.56 -3.47
N VAL A 58 13.64 2.74 -3.72
CA VAL A 58 14.23 4.03 -3.31
C VAL A 58 13.25 4.84 -2.47
N VAL A 59 13.72 5.88 -1.80
CA VAL A 59 12.86 6.83 -1.10
C VAL A 59 11.86 7.43 -2.08
N GLY A 60 10.57 7.37 -1.72
CA GLY A 60 9.46 7.81 -2.58
C GLY A 60 8.84 6.71 -3.44
N ALA A 61 9.41 5.50 -3.48
CA ALA A 61 8.74 4.34 -4.06
C ALA A 61 7.47 3.98 -3.27
N SER A 62 6.48 3.40 -3.95
CA SER A 62 5.19 3.09 -3.35
C SER A 62 4.53 1.85 -3.97
N GLY A 63 3.41 1.47 -3.39
CA GLY A 63 2.54 0.41 -3.86
C GLY A 63 1.08 0.82 -3.71
N LEU A 64 0.20 0.06 -4.32
CA LEU A 64 -1.24 0.17 -4.09
C LEU A 64 -1.66 -0.83 -3.03
N ASN A 65 -2.52 -0.41 -2.09
CA ASN A 65 -3.03 -1.28 -1.05
C ASN A 65 -3.75 -2.49 -1.66
N THR A 66 -3.53 -3.66 -1.07
CA THR A 66 -4.15 -4.94 -1.44
C THR A 66 -4.95 -5.49 -0.24
N PRO A 67 -6.27 -5.70 -0.37
CA PRO A 67 -7.09 -5.44 -1.55
C PRO A 67 -7.23 -3.92 -1.84
N PRO A 68 -7.53 -3.53 -3.09
CA PRO A 68 -7.80 -2.14 -3.43
C PRO A 68 -8.97 -1.63 -2.59
N HIS A 69 -8.95 -0.34 -2.22
CA HIS A 69 -10.17 0.29 -1.73
C HIS A 69 -11.24 0.16 -2.81
N VAL A 70 -12.34 -0.52 -2.48
CA VAL A 70 -13.56 -0.42 -3.29
C VAL A 70 -14.00 1.03 -3.22
N GLY A 71 -14.15 1.69 -4.36
CA GLY A 71 -14.60 3.08 -4.40
C GLY A 71 -15.95 3.16 -3.70
N LEU A 72 -16.03 3.91 -2.59
CA LEU A 72 -17.27 4.20 -1.88
C LEU A 72 -18.11 5.28 -2.58
N HIS A 73 -17.93 5.47 -3.89
CA HIS A 73 -18.70 6.46 -4.61
C HIS A 73 -20.07 5.89 -4.99
N PRO A 74 -21.18 6.59 -4.70
CA PRO A 74 -22.45 6.24 -5.31
C PRO A 74 -22.31 6.42 -6.83
N ALA A 75 -22.80 5.44 -7.58
CA ALA A 75 -23.16 5.65 -8.97
C ALA A 75 -24.24 6.74 -9.07
#